data_AF-A0A538P0L3-F1
#
_entry.id   AF-A0A538P0L3-F1
#
_cell.length_a   1.000
_cell.length_b   1.000
_cell.length_c   1.000
_cell.angle_alpha   90.00
_cell.angle_beta   90.00
_cell.angle_gamma   90.00
#
_symmetry.space_group_name_H-M   'P 1'
#
loop_
_entity.id
_entity.type
_entity.pdbx_description
1 polymer ?
#
loop_
_entity_poly.entity_id
_entity_poly.type
_entity_poly.pdbx_seq_one_letter_code
_entity_poly.pdbx_strand_id
1 'polypeptide(L)'
;MWNGPLKLRRWTIPSPFVCSTFDTTIAGESINGKKVVIKRVAKPQDALSCRILFISSSEESRLKEIVATLDKTSVLTVSDIPQFTRRGGMIQFVVDGNKVRFEVNLTVAERAGLILSSQLLKVAISVRRSPQAGD
;
A
#
# COMPACT_ATOMS: atom_id res chain seq x y z
N MET A 1 -1.12 25.04 42.00
CA MET A 1 -0.16 25.26 40.90
C MET A 1 0.84 24.10 40.90
N TRP A 2 0.97 23.42 39.77
CA TRP A 2 1.71 22.16 39.55
C TRP A 2 3.24 22.31 39.64
N ASN A 3 4.00 21.25 40.02
CA ASN A 3 4.88 20.53 39.08
C ASN A 3 5.70 19.33 39.63
N GLY A 4 5.69 18.24 38.85
CA GLY A 4 6.63 17.10 38.86
C GLY A 4 6.04 15.80 39.42
N PRO A 5 6.44 14.57 38.99
CA PRO A 5 7.54 14.17 38.09
C PRO A 5 7.14 13.11 37.03
N LEU A 6 7.83 12.96 35.88
CA LEU A 6 7.74 11.70 35.11
C LEU A 6 9.07 11.26 34.49
N LYS A 7 9.51 10.09 34.96
CA LYS A 7 10.71 9.32 34.63
C LYS A 7 10.85 9.03 33.13
N LEU A 8 12.04 9.29 32.59
CA LEU A 8 12.57 8.62 31.40
C LEU A 8 12.54 7.11 31.59
N ARG A 9 11.74 6.40 30.80
CA ARG A 9 11.91 4.96 30.59
C ARG A 9 12.80 4.74 29.38
N ARG A 10 14.06 4.43 29.68
CA ARG A 10 15.03 3.78 28.81
C ARG A 10 14.41 2.47 28.29
N TRP A 11 14.17 2.39 26.99
CA TRP A 11 13.95 1.11 26.30
C TRP A 11 15.27 0.70 25.66
N THR A 12 15.94 -0.28 26.27
CA THR A 12 17.00 -1.04 25.63
C THR A 12 16.36 -2.38 25.22
N ILE A 13 16.33 -2.69 23.93
CA ILE A 13 16.09 -4.06 23.44
C ILE A 13 17.35 -4.44 22.64
N PRO A 14 18.04 -5.55 22.96
CA PRO A 14 19.15 -6.05 22.18
C PRO A 14 18.71 -7.03 21.09
N SER A 15 19.63 -7.32 20.16
CA SER A 15 19.67 -8.40 19.15
C SER A 15 19.34 -8.04 17.68
N PRO A 16 19.93 -8.73 16.68
CA PRO A 16 20.80 -8.11 15.69
C PRO A 16 20.34 -8.51 14.28
N PHE A 17 19.22 -7.97 13.81
CA PHE A 17 18.76 -8.12 12.42
C PHE A 17 18.05 -6.85 11.99
N VAL A 18 18.78 -5.74 12.04
CA VAL A 18 18.29 -4.45 11.59
C VAL A 18 18.71 -4.25 10.14
N CYS A 19 17.78 -4.45 9.22
CA CYS A 19 17.73 -3.70 7.98
C CYS A 19 16.66 -2.60 8.17
N SER A 20 16.95 -1.61 9.01
CA SER A 20 16.04 -0.48 9.23
C SER A 20 16.40 0.65 8.28
N THR A 21 15.67 0.74 7.18
CA THR A 21 15.51 2.03 6.48
C THR A 21 14.07 2.26 6.01
N PHE A 22 13.08 1.57 6.61
CA PHE A 22 11.66 1.82 6.33
C PHE A 22 10.79 2.08 7.58
N ASP A 23 11.17 1.54 8.75
CA ASP A 23 10.35 1.69 9.96
C ASP A 23 10.30 3.12 10.51
N THR A 24 11.35 3.93 10.37
CA THR A 24 11.41 5.26 11.01
C THR A 24 10.71 6.36 10.21
N THR A 25 10.36 6.14 8.94
CA THR A 25 9.75 7.20 8.11
C THR A 25 8.22 7.23 8.20
N ILE A 26 7.58 6.13 8.61
CA ILE A 26 6.10 6.00 8.62
C ILE A 26 5.55 5.69 10.02
N ALA A 27 6.39 5.21 10.95
CA ALA A 27 6.00 4.96 12.34
C ALA A 27 5.82 6.28 13.12
N GLY A 28 4.69 6.94 12.92
CA GLY A 28 4.34 8.20 13.59
C GLY A 28 3.49 9.13 12.73
N GLU A 29 3.48 8.93 11.41
CA GLU A 29 2.61 9.70 10.53
C GLU A 29 1.16 9.27 10.70
N SER A 30 0.34 10.24 11.09
CA SER A 30 -1.10 10.09 11.13
C SER A 30 -1.69 10.74 9.89
N ILE A 31 -2.21 9.95 8.97
CA ILE A 31 -2.97 10.49 7.83
C ILE A 31 -4.36 10.83 8.38
N ASN A 32 -4.68 12.12 8.47
CA ASN A 32 -5.93 12.63 9.07
C ASN A 32 -6.16 12.09 10.51
N GLY A 33 -5.13 12.08 11.35
CA GLY A 33 -5.26 11.61 12.75
C GLY A 33 -5.43 10.10 12.91
N LYS A 34 -5.38 9.31 11.83
CA LYS A 34 -5.41 7.84 11.88
C LYS A 34 -4.00 7.29 11.85
N LYS A 35 -3.64 6.53 12.89
CA LYS A 35 -2.33 5.87 12.99
C LYS A 35 -2.16 4.85 11.85
N VAL A 36 -1.09 5.01 11.09
CA VAL A 36 -0.69 4.01 10.08
C VAL A 36 0.02 2.86 10.81
N VAL A 37 -0.40 1.63 10.51
CA VAL A 37 0.23 0.41 11.04
C VAL A 37 0.67 -0.44 9.87
N ILE A 38 1.96 -0.73 9.79
CA ILE A 38 2.52 -1.62 8.78
C ILE A 38 2.43 -3.05 9.32
N LYS A 39 1.85 -3.95 8.53
CA LYS A 39 1.78 -5.38 8.85
C LYS A 39 2.34 -6.16 7.68
N ARG A 40 3.20 -7.14 7.97
CA ARG A 40 3.58 -8.17 7.01
C ARG A 40 2.49 -9.24 7.01
N VAL A 41 1.90 -9.49 5.86
CA VAL A 41 0.87 -10.51 5.66
C VAL A 41 1.45 -11.67 4.86
N ALA A 42 1.25 -12.90 5.32
CA ALA A 42 1.74 -14.09 4.63
C ALA A 42 0.67 -14.67 3.69
N LYS A 43 -0.61 -14.49 4.04
CA LYS A 43 -1.76 -14.94 3.28
C LYS A 43 -2.56 -13.76 2.75
N PRO A 44 -3.13 -13.85 1.52
CA PRO A 44 -3.98 -12.80 0.98
C PRO A 44 -5.19 -12.48 1.88
N GLN A 45 -5.70 -13.49 2.60
CA GLN A 45 -6.83 -13.37 3.52
C GLN A 45 -6.55 -12.41 4.69
N ASP A 46 -5.31 -12.37 5.18
CA ASP A 46 -4.92 -11.49 6.29
C ASP A 46 -4.94 -10.01 5.85
N ALA A 47 -4.76 -9.77 4.55
CA ALA A 47 -4.78 -8.45 3.95
C ALA A 47 -6.18 -7.84 3.85
N LEU A 48 -7.26 -8.62 4.03
CA LEU A 48 -8.64 -8.13 4.04
C LEU A 48 -8.91 -7.10 5.15
N SER A 49 -8.13 -7.16 6.22
CA SER A 49 -8.20 -6.19 7.33
C SER A 49 -7.40 -4.90 7.07
N CYS A 50 -6.67 -4.83 5.96
CA CYS A 50 -5.80 -3.71 5.61
C CYS A 50 -6.53 -2.75 4.65
N ARG A 51 -6.17 -1.46 4.68
CA ARG A 51 -6.69 -0.48 3.69
C ARG A 51 -5.85 -0.42 2.44
N ILE A 52 -4.56 -0.69 2.57
CA ILE A 52 -3.57 -0.66 1.50
C ILE A 52 -2.74 -1.93 1.62
N LEU A 53 -2.61 -2.66 0.51
CA LEU A 53 -1.70 -3.79 0.39
C LEU A 53 -0.62 -3.46 -0.64
N PHE A 54 0.64 -3.56 -0.23
CA PHE A 54 1.77 -3.54 -1.14
C PHE A 54 2.19 -4.96 -1.50
N ILE A 55 2.31 -5.24 -2.79
CA ILE A 55 2.72 -6.54 -3.35
C ILE A 55 4.07 -6.33 -4.04
N SER A 56 5.13 -6.89 -3.48
CA SER A 56 6.47 -6.81 -4.08
C SER A 56 6.59 -7.76 -5.27
N SER A 57 7.50 -7.46 -6.20
CA SER A 57 7.88 -8.32 -7.31
C SER A 57 8.25 -9.75 -6.92
N SER A 58 8.74 -9.98 -5.70
CA SER A 58 8.99 -11.33 -5.17
C SER A 58 7.73 -12.20 -5.08
N GLU A 59 6.54 -11.60 -4.94
CA GLU A 59 5.25 -12.32 -4.87
C GLU A 59 4.57 -12.46 -6.24
N GLU A 60 5.26 -12.16 -7.36
CA GLU A 60 4.68 -12.24 -8.71
C GLU A 60 4.10 -13.62 -9.03
N SER A 61 4.72 -14.69 -8.52
CA SER A 61 4.24 -16.08 -8.68
C SER A 61 2.84 -16.31 -8.10
N ARG A 62 2.48 -15.58 -7.03
CA ARG A 62 1.21 -15.66 -6.31
C ARG A 62 0.24 -14.54 -6.69
N LEU A 63 0.62 -13.68 -7.63
CA LEU A 63 -0.13 -12.48 -7.99
C LEU A 63 -1.59 -12.77 -8.33
N LYS A 64 -1.84 -13.82 -9.12
CA LYS A 64 -3.20 -14.20 -9.53
C LYS A 64 -4.08 -14.57 -8.33
N GLU A 65 -3.53 -15.31 -7.37
CA GLU A 65 -4.23 -15.71 -6.14
C GLU A 65 -4.52 -14.48 -5.27
N ILE A 66 -3.54 -13.58 -5.11
CA ILE A 66 -3.67 -12.36 -4.33
C ILE A 66 -4.74 -11.45 -4.93
N VAL A 67 -4.68 -11.16 -6.22
CA VAL A 67 -5.63 -10.29 -6.92
C VAL A 67 -7.04 -10.90 -6.88
N ALA A 68 -7.18 -12.21 -7.09
CA ALA A 68 -8.48 -12.88 -7.00
C ALA A 68 -9.08 -12.84 -5.58
N THR A 69 -8.25 -12.97 -4.54
CA THR A 69 -8.72 -12.90 -3.14
C THR A 69 -9.17 -11.49 -2.76
N LEU A 70 -8.53 -10.48 -3.32
CA LEU A 70 -8.81 -9.08 -3.04
C LEU A 70 -9.81 -8.46 -4.02
N ASP A 71 -10.25 -9.21 -5.02
CA ASP A 71 -11.26 -8.74 -5.97
C ASP A 71 -12.55 -8.38 -5.21
N LYS A 72 -13.13 -7.22 -5.57
CA LYS A 72 -14.31 -6.64 -4.91
C LYS A 72 -14.16 -6.30 -3.42
N THR A 73 -12.94 -6.36 -2.87
CA THR A 73 -12.66 -5.90 -1.51
C THR A 73 -12.22 -4.44 -1.53
N SER A 74 -12.53 -3.66 -0.48
CA SER A 74 -12.12 -2.26 -0.37
C SER A 74 -10.64 -2.08 0.05
N VAL A 75 -9.76 -2.95 -0.45
CA VAL A 75 -8.32 -2.92 -0.20
C VAL A 75 -7.62 -2.33 -1.42
N LEU A 76 -6.93 -1.19 -1.24
CA LEU A 76 -6.15 -0.58 -2.30
C LEU A 76 -4.88 -1.41 -2.56
N THR A 77 -4.73 -1.93 -3.77
CA THR A 77 -3.55 -2.72 -4.13
C THR A 77 -2.49 -1.87 -4.83
N VAL A 78 -1.25 -1.99 -4.37
CA VAL A 78 -0.08 -1.28 -4.89
C VAL A 78 1.02 -2.31 -5.16
N SER A 79 1.71 -2.23 -6.30
CA SER A 79 2.81 -3.15 -6.62
C SER A 79 3.87 -2.53 -7.51
N ASP A 80 5.10 -2.99 -7.41
CA ASP A 80 6.20 -2.70 -8.34
C ASP A 80 6.34 -3.75 -9.46
N ILE A 81 5.43 -4.73 -9.53
CA ILE A 81 5.40 -5.75 -10.58
C ILE A 81 5.14 -5.09 -11.95
N PRO A 82 5.93 -5.42 -12.98
CA PRO A 82 5.68 -4.91 -14.34
C PRO A 82 4.29 -5.27 -14.84
N GLN A 83 3.60 -4.29 -15.43
CA GLN A 83 2.25 -4.43 -15.99
C GLN A 83 1.17 -4.81 -14.97
N PHE A 84 1.40 -4.58 -13.67
CA PHE A 84 0.44 -4.87 -12.61
C PHE A 84 -0.95 -4.26 -12.85
N THR A 85 -1.03 -3.01 -13.34
CA THR A 85 -2.32 -2.36 -13.68
C THR A 85 -3.10 -3.09 -14.79
N ARG A 86 -2.41 -3.86 -15.65
CA ARG A 86 -3.02 -4.69 -16.70
C ARG A 86 -3.42 -6.08 -16.20
N ARG A 87 -2.85 -6.52 -15.08
CA ARG A 87 -3.08 -7.84 -14.48
C ARG A 87 -4.13 -7.82 -13.36
N GLY A 88 -4.96 -6.78 -13.32
CA GLY A 88 -6.03 -6.62 -12.31
C GLY A 88 -5.60 -5.89 -11.04
N GLY A 89 -4.39 -5.33 -11.01
CA GLY A 89 -3.95 -4.44 -9.93
C GLY A 89 -4.48 -3.00 -10.06
N MET A 90 -4.51 -2.26 -8.95
CA MET A 90 -4.99 -0.87 -8.94
C MET A 90 -3.88 0.14 -9.19
N ILE A 91 -2.77 0.09 -8.45
CA ILE A 91 -1.65 1.04 -8.61
C ILE A 91 -0.35 0.28 -8.86
N GLN A 92 0.37 0.67 -9.90
CA GLN A 92 1.72 0.16 -10.17
C GLN A 92 2.75 1.25 -9.92
N PHE A 93 3.79 0.95 -9.16
CA PHE A 93 4.99 1.78 -9.08
C PHE A 93 5.90 1.52 -10.28
N VAL A 94 6.35 2.60 -10.90
CA VAL A 94 7.26 2.59 -12.04
C VAL A 94 8.43 3.47 -11.65
N VAL A 95 9.63 2.91 -11.69
CA VAL A 95 10.86 3.70 -11.53
C VAL A 95 11.20 4.29 -12.87
N ASP A 96 11.25 5.62 -12.96
CA ASP A 96 11.64 6.36 -14.16
C ASP A 96 12.86 7.22 -13.84
N GLY A 97 14.03 6.76 -14.29
CA GLY A 97 15.31 7.28 -13.86
C GLY A 97 15.49 7.13 -12.35
N ASN A 98 15.55 8.26 -11.64
CA ASN A 98 15.74 8.30 -10.18
C ASN A 98 14.47 8.69 -9.40
N LYS A 99 13.30 8.72 -10.06
CA LYS A 99 12.03 9.11 -9.46
C LYS A 99 11.05 7.94 -9.48
N VAL A 100 10.40 7.70 -8.34
CA VAL A 100 9.25 6.79 -8.27
C VAL A 100 8.04 7.51 -8.85
N ARG A 101 7.48 6.91 -9.89
CA ARG A 101 6.24 7.30 -10.54
C ARG A 101 5.21 6.21 -10.32
N PHE A 102 3.96 6.49 -10.65
CA PHE A 102 2.92 5.47 -10.53
C PHE A 102 1.86 5.55 -11.62
N GLU A 103 1.42 4.37 -12.04
CA GLU A 103 0.27 4.18 -12.91
C GLU A 103 -0.93 3.74 -12.09
N VAL A 104 -2.13 4.18 -12.49
CA VAL A 104 -3.37 3.88 -11.79
C VAL A 104 -4.37 3.26 -12.76
N ASN A 105 -5.00 2.16 -12.37
CA ASN A 105 -6.19 1.61 -13.02
C ASN A 105 -7.42 1.98 -12.20
N LEU A 106 -8.06 3.08 -12.61
CA LEU A 106 -9.20 3.64 -11.89
C LEU A 106 -10.42 2.71 -11.97
N THR A 107 -10.61 2.01 -13.10
CA THR A 107 -11.72 1.06 -13.27
C THR A 107 -11.70 -0.03 -12.20
N VAL A 108 -10.53 -0.56 -11.88
CA VAL A 108 -10.40 -1.61 -10.85
C VAL A 108 -10.63 -1.04 -9.45
N ALA A 109 -10.10 0.15 -9.16
CA ALA A 109 -10.32 0.81 -7.87
C ALA A 109 -11.82 1.12 -7.65
N GLU A 110 -12.52 1.65 -8.66
CA GLU A 110 -13.95 1.95 -8.59
C GLU A 110 -14.80 0.68 -8.41
N ARG A 111 -14.43 -0.44 -9.08
CA ARG A 111 -15.09 -1.75 -8.88
C ARG A 111 -14.93 -2.31 -7.48
N ALA A 112 -13.83 -1.99 -6.81
CA ALA A 112 -13.59 -2.30 -5.40
C ALA A 112 -14.30 -1.35 -4.42
N GLY A 113 -15.09 -0.39 -4.94
CA GLY A 113 -15.77 0.63 -4.15
C GLY A 113 -14.82 1.70 -3.59
N LEU A 114 -13.61 1.82 -4.14
CA LEU A 114 -12.62 2.79 -3.70
C LEU A 114 -12.72 4.08 -4.50
N ILE A 115 -12.82 5.19 -3.80
CA ILE A 115 -12.75 6.55 -4.38
C ILE A 115 -11.33 7.07 -4.19
N LEU A 116 -10.55 7.12 -5.28
CA LEU A 116 -9.22 7.70 -5.26
C LEU A 116 -9.29 9.22 -5.30
N SER A 117 -8.50 9.88 -4.45
CA SER A 117 -8.49 11.35 -4.39
C SER A 117 -7.92 11.96 -5.67
N SER A 118 -8.49 13.08 -6.11
CA SER A 118 -7.99 13.82 -7.27
C SER A 118 -6.54 14.30 -7.08
N GLN A 119 -6.11 14.51 -5.83
CA GLN A 119 -4.72 14.83 -5.49
C GLN A 119 -3.76 13.67 -5.78
N LEU A 120 -4.15 12.43 -5.48
CA LEU A 120 -3.36 11.24 -5.84
C LEU A 120 -3.27 11.08 -7.35
N LEU A 121 -4.37 11.29 -8.07
CA LEU A 121 -4.38 11.17 -9.53
C LEU A 121 -3.51 12.22 -10.23
N LYS A 122 -3.33 13.42 -9.64
CA LYS A 122 -2.46 14.47 -10.18
C LYS A 122 -0.97 14.09 -10.20
N VAL A 123 -0.55 13.22 -9.30
CA VAL A 123 0.84 12.75 -9.23
C VAL A 123 1.07 11.43 -9.98
N ALA A 124 0.00 10.86 -10.57
CA ALA A 124 0.09 9.68 -11.44
C ALA A 124 0.62 10.05 -12.82
N ILE A 125 1.46 9.20 -13.40
CA ILE A 125 1.93 9.38 -14.77
C ILE A 125 1.00 8.81 -15.83
N SER A 126 0.12 7.89 -15.42
CA SER A 126 -0.90 7.33 -16.30
C SER A 126 -2.11 6.92 -15.47
N VAL A 127 -3.29 7.31 -15.93
CA VAL A 127 -4.56 6.90 -15.36
C VAL A 127 -5.33 6.15 -16.43
N ARG A 128 -5.58 4.87 -16.18
CA ARG A 128 -6.35 3.99 -17.06
C ARG A 128 -7.78 3.95 -16.58
N ARG A 129 -8.70 4.20 -17.51
CA ARG A 129 -10.08 3.77 -17.44
C ARG A 129 -10.28 2.77 -18.55
N SER A 130 -10.22 1.49 -18.23
CA SER A 130 -10.55 0.44 -19.20
C SER A 130 -12.07 0.39 -19.35
N PRO A 131 -12.62 0.25 -20.58
CA PRO A 131 -14.02 -0.07 -20.77
C PRO A 131 -14.34 -1.34 -19.98
N GLN A 132 -15.47 -1.35 -19.31
CA GLN A 132 -15.94 -2.55 -18.65
C GLN A 132 -16.03 -3.65 -19.70
N ALA A 133 -15.32 -4.77 -19.51
CA ALA A 133 -15.85 -6.05 -19.96
C ALA A 133 -17.11 -6.33 -19.13
N GLY A 134 -18.24 -5.78 -19.57
CA GLY A 134 -19.56 -6.43 -19.53
C GLY A 134 -19.85 -6.81 -20.99
N ASP A 135 -20.46 -7.94 -21.32
CA ASP A 135 -21.29 -8.91 -20.60
C ASP A 135 -20.70 -10.33 -20.70
#